data_AF-A0A830D2T2-F1
#
_entry.id   AF-A0A830D2T2-F1
#
_cell.length_a   1.000
_cell.length_b   1.000
_cell.length_c   1.000
_cell.angle_alpha   90.00
_cell.angle_beta   90.00
_cell.angle_gamma   90.00
#
_symmetry.space_group_name_H-M   'P 1'
#
loop_
_entity.id
_entity.type
_entity.pdbx_description
1 polymer ?
#
loop_
_entity_poly.entity_id
_entity_poly.type
_entity_poly.pdbx_seq_one_letter_code
_entity_poly.pdbx_strand_id
1 'polypeptide(L)'
;NDGTGGGFQVIQITSGFFQIWRASGITSELQLYCTAIGALVIAALMLFAGWFHYHKAASKLAWFQNVESMLNHHLAGLLGLGSLSWAGHQVHIYI
;
A
#
# COMPACT_ATOMS: atom_id res chain seq x y z
N ASN A 1 11.94 -9.91 -30.29
CA ASN A 1 12.93 -10.68 -29.50
C ASN A 1 14.11 -9.78 -29.32
N ASP A 2 13.99 -8.86 -28.36
CA ASP A 2 14.85 -7.69 -28.26
C ASP A 2 15.40 -7.76 -26.83
N GLY A 3 16.59 -8.37 -26.71
CA GLY A 3 17.18 -8.73 -25.43
C GLY A 3 17.33 -7.52 -24.51
N THR A 4 16.52 -7.49 -23.46
CA THR A 4 16.66 -6.53 -22.36
C THR A 4 17.91 -6.92 -21.55
N GLY A 5 18.98 -6.13 -21.69
CA GLY A 5 20.31 -6.40 -21.14
C GLY A 5 20.34 -6.88 -19.68
N GLY A 6 21.39 -7.64 -19.34
CA GLY A 6 21.55 -8.33 -18.05
C GLY A 6 21.53 -9.86 -18.13
N GLY A 7 21.46 -10.44 -19.35
CA GLY A 7 21.45 -11.91 -19.55
C GLY A 7 20.07 -12.55 -19.54
N PHE A 8 19.00 -11.76 -19.46
CA PHE A 8 17.62 -12.23 -19.43
C PHE A 8 16.86 -11.83 -20.69
N GLN A 9 16.00 -12.72 -21.18
CA GLN A 9 15.03 -12.40 -22.22
C GLN A 9 13.68 -12.12 -21.56
N VAL A 10 13.28 -10.86 -21.48
CA VAL A 10 12.00 -10.47 -20.87
C VAL A 10 11.27 -9.44 -21.73
N ILE A 11 9.96 -9.33 -21.50
CA ILE A 11 9.12 -8.27 -22.07
C ILE A 11 9.46 -6.97 -21.33
N GLN A 12 9.79 -5.91 -22.07
CA GLN A 12 10.01 -4.60 -21.48
C GLN A 12 8.70 -4.07 -20.87
N ILE A 13 8.74 -3.74 -19.57
CA ILE A 13 7.63 -3.08 -18.87
C ILE A 13 7.85 -1.57 -18.81
N THR A 14 6.78 -0.77 -19.03
CA THR A 14 6.83 0.71 -19.04
C THR A 14 6.13 1.36 -17.86
N SER A 15 5.71 0.57 -16.86
CA SER A 15 4.97 1.03 -15.67
C SER A 15 5.81 1.82 -14.65
N GLY A 16 7.14 1.83 -14.78
CA GLY A 16 8.03 2.57 -13.88
C GLY A 16 8.26 1.92 -12.50
N PHE A 17 7.77 0.70 -12.25
CA PHE A 17 7.89 0.04 -10.93
C PHE A 17 9.32 -0.05 -10.40
N PHE A 18 10.30 -0.32 -11.26
CA PHE A 18 11.70 -0.40 -10.83
C PHE A 18 12.21 0.90 -10.22
N GLN A 19 11.77 2.06 -10.72
CA GLN A 19 12.16 3.36 -10.15
C GLN A 19 11.50 3.60 -8.79
N ILE A 20 10.26 3.14 -8.62
CA ILE A 20 9.53 3.24 -7.35
C ILE A 20 10.16 2.33 -6.29
N TRP A 21 10.48 1.08 -6.64
CA TRP A 21 11.12 0.15 -5.71
C TRP A 21 12.50 0.64 -5.29
N ARG A 22 13.28 1.18 -6.24
CA ARG A 22 14.56 1.82 -5.96
C ARG A 22 14.39 3.01 -5.01
N ALA A 23 13.42 3.88 -5.26
CA ALA A 23 13.11 5.01 -4.37
C ALA A 23 12.57 4.59 -2.99
N SER A 24 12.14 3.34 -2.85
CA SER A 24 11.68 2.76 -1.58
C SER A 24 12.78 1.97 -0.86
N GLY A 25 14.02 1.99 -1.35
CA GLY A 25 15.15 1.28 -0.73
C GLY A 25 15.17 -0.24 -0.94
N ILE A 26 14.38 -0.77 -1.89
CA ILE A 26 14.32 -2.20 -2.15
C ILE A 26 15.55 -2.64 -2.96
N THR A 27 16.33 -3.56 -2.42
CA THR A 27 17.62 -4.00 -3.00
C THR A 27 17.70 -5.51 -3.26
N SER A 28 16.73 -6.30 -2.81
CA SER A 28 16.72 -7.75 -3.01
C SER A 28 15.35 -8.30 -3.37
N GLU A 29 15.34 -9.41 -4.11
CA GLU A 29 14.11 -10.10 -4.51
C GLU A 29 13.30 -10.60 -3.30
N LEU A 30 13.98 -10.96 -2.21
CA LEU A 30 13.32 -11.38 -0.97
C LEU A 30 12.41 -10.29 -0.40
N GLN A 31 12.84 -9.02 -0.46
CA GLN A 31 12.01 -7.89 0.01
C GLN A 31 10.77 -7.69 -0.87
N LEU A 32 10.88 -7.90 -2.19
CA LEU A 32 9.74 -7.89 -3.10
C LEU A 32 8.78 -9.04 -2.79
N TYR A 33 9.30 -10.23 -2.55
CA TYR A 33 8.49 -11.40 -2.19
C TYR A 33 7.73 -11.17 -0.88
N CYS A 34 8.41 -10.69 0.17
CA CYS A 34 7.77 -10.36 1.44
C CYS A 34 6.69 -9.28 1.29
N THR A 35 6.96 -8.23 0.50
CA THR A 35 5.98 -7.18 0.21
C THR A 35 4.75 -7.73 -0.52
N ALA A 36 4.94 -8.65 -1.48
CA ALA A 36 3.84 -9.28 -2.21
C ALA A 36 2.96 -10.16 -1.31
N ILE A 37 3.57 -10.99 -0.43
CA ILE A 37 2.83 -11.79 0.55
C ILE A 37 2.11 -10.89 1.56
N GLY A 38 2.77 -9.84 2.05
CA GLY A 38 2.15 -8.84 2.93
C GLY A 38 0.93 -8.18 2.29
N ALA A 39 1.03 -7.78 1.02
CA ALA A 39 -0.09 -7.21 0.27
C ALA A 39 -1.25 -8.21 0.08
N LEU A 40 -0.95 -9.49 -0.17
CA LEU A 40 -1.96 -10.54 -0.26
C LEU A 40 -2.72 -10.72 1.08
N VAL A 41 -1.99 -10.72 2.20
CA VAL A 41 -2.61 -10.80 3.54
C VAL A 41 -3.49 -9.59 3.80
N ILE A 42 -3.03 -8.37 3.48
CA ILE A 42 -3.84 -7.15 3.61
C ILE A 42 -5.09 -7.24 2.73
N ALA A 43 -4.99 -7.75 1.49
CA ALA A 43 -6.14 -7.95 0.63
C ALA A 43 -7.17 -8.92 1.26
N ALA A 44 -6.72 -10.04 1.82
CA ALA A 44 -7.60 -10.98 2.54
C ALA A 44 -8.27 -10.32 3.76
N LEU A 45 -7.52 -9.52 4.53
CA LEU A 45 -8.06 -8.77 5.67
C LEU A 45 -9.10 -7.73 5.24
N MET A 46 -8.90 -7.03 4.12
CA MET A 46 -9.87 -6.06 3.60
C MET A 46 -11.16 -6.74 3.14
N LEU A 47 -11.07 -7.89 2.47
CA LEU A 47 -12.24 -8.69 2.10
C LEU A 47 -13.00 -9.18 3.33
N PHE A 48 -12.27 -9.67 4.34
CA PHE A 48 -12.87 -10.06 5.61
C PHE A 48 -13.54 -8.89 6.32
N ALA A 49 -12.89 -7.73 6.38
CA ALA A 49 -13.45 -6.52 6.97
C ALA A 49 -14.75 -6.10 6.26
N GLY A 50 -14.82 -6.20 4.92
CA GLY A 50 -16.04 -5.95 4.16
C GLY A 50 -17.17 -6.92 4.51
N TRP A 51 -16.89 -8.22 4.51
CA TRP A 51 -17.87 -9.23 4.92
C TRP A 51 -18.35 -9.02 6.37
N PHE A 52 -17.42 -8.72 7.27
CA PHE A 52 -17.67 -8.54 8.70
C PHE A 52 -18.55 -7.31 8.97
N HIS A 53 -18.21 -6.15 8.41
CA HIS A 53 -18.99 -4.93 8.58
C HIS A 53 -20.34 -4.96 7.85
N TYR A 54 -20.56 -5.93 6.95
CA TYR A 54 -21.87 -6.14 6.34
C TYR A 54 -22.73 -7.15 7.11
N HIS A 55 -22.20 -8.34 7.46
CA HIS A 55 -22.99 -9.44 8.01
C HIS A 55 -22.97 -9.56 9.53
N LYS A 56 -21.91 -9.08 10.21
CA LYS A 56 -21.72 -9.26 11.66
C LYS A 56 -21.83 -7.96 12.43
N ALA A 57 -21.27 -6.88 11.90
CA ALA A 57 -21.20 -5.57 12.54
C ALA A 57 -21.70 -4.46 11.59
N ALA A 58 -22.94 -4.61 11.10
CA ALA A 58 -23.58 -3.59 10.27
C ALA A 58 -23.66 -2.25 11.01
N SER A 59 -23.03 -1.22 10.46
CA SER A 59 -23.05 0.12 11.03
C SER A 59 -24.39 0.82 10.80
N LYS A 60 -24.80 1.63 11.77
CA LYS A 60 -26.04 2.40 11.70
C LYS A 60 -25.87 3.62 10.80
N LEU A 61 -26.97 4.14 10.23
CA LEU A 61 -26.96 5.30 9.33
C LEU A 61 -26.29 6.55 9.96
N ALA A 62 -26.52 6.79 11.25
CA ALA A 62 -25.92 7.92 11.98
C ALA A 62 -24.38 7.88 12.01
N TRP A 63 -23.76 6.69 11.91
CA TRP A 63 -22.31 6.57 11.81
C TRP A 63 -21.80 7.09 10.47
N PHE A 64 -22.47 6.74 9.37
CA PHE A 64 -22.13 7.21 8.02
C PHE A 64 -22.33 8.73 7.85
N GLN A 65 -23.35 9.28 8.51
CA GLN A 65 -23.69 10.71 8.42
C GLN A 65 -22.84 11.61 9.33
N ASN A 66 -21.95 11.04 10.15
CA ASN A 66 -21.05 11.83 10.98
C ASN A 66 -19.86 12.36 10.16
N VAL A 67 -20.13 13.44 9.40
CA VAL A 67 -19.15 14.07 8.48
C VAL A 67 -17.97 14.70 9.23
N GLU A 68 -18.21 15.26 10.42
CA GLU A 68 -17.14 15.86 11.22
C GLU A 68 -16.11 14.80 11.66
N SER A 69 -16.58 13.68 12.22
CA SER A 69 -15.70 12.58 12.60
C SER A 69 -14.99 11.99 11.38
N MET A 70 -15.71 11.80 10.26
CA MET A 70 -15.12 11.29 9.03
C MET A 70 -13.99 12.20 8.54
N LEU A 71 -14.25 13.50 8.40
CA LEU A 71 -13.27 14.46 7.88
C LEU A 71 -12.04 14.54 8.78
N ASN A 72 -12.23 14.62 10.10
CA ASN A 72 -11.12 14.70 11.04
C ASN A 72 -10.25 13.43 11.00
N HIS A 73 -10.85 12.24 10.94
CA HIS A 73 -10.09 11.00 10.83
C HIS A 73 -9.38 10.86 9.47
N HIS A 74 -9.95 11.34 8.37
CA HIS A 74 -9.31 11.25 7.06
C HIS A 74 -8.19 12.27 6.91
N LEU A 75 -8.39 13.53 7.31
CA LEU A 75 -7.36 14.56 7.17
C LEU A 75 -6.23 14.37 8.17
N ALA A 76 -6.54 14.37 9.48
CA ALA A 76 -5.50 14.28 10.49
C ALA A 76 -4.95 12.85 10.62
N GLY A 77 -5.84 11.86 10.61
CA GLY A 77 -5.46 10.44 10.73
C GLY A 77 -4.85 9.91 9.44
N LEU A 78 -5.66 9.68 8.41
CA LEU A 78 -5.22 8.99 7.19
C LEU A 78 -4.14 9.77 6.43
N LEU A 79 -4.36 11.05 6.12
CA LEU A 79 -3.41 11.86 5.36
C LEU A 79 -2.25 12.36 6.24
N GLY A 80 -2.56 12.89 7.42
CA GLY A 80 -1.56 13.40 8.37
C GLY A 80 -0.61 12.31 8.86
N LEU A 81 -1.11 11.27 9.53
CA LEU A 81 -0.25 10.19 10.02
C LEU A 81 0.37 9.38 8.89
N GLY A 82 -0.33 9.22 7.75
CA GLY A 82 0.21 8.55 6.57
C GLY A 82 1.43 9.27 5.99
N SER A 83 1.32 10.59 5.78
CA SER A 83 2.46 11.40 5.30
C SER A 83 3.61 11.45 6.31
N LEU A 84 3.32 11.54 7.61
CA LEU A 84 4.32 11.51 8.67
C LEU A 84 5.09 10.17 8.69
N SER A 85 4.37 9.05 8.62
CA SER A 85 4.98 7.71 8.59
C SER A 85 5.85 7.53 7.35
N TRP A 86 5.39 7.98 6.18
CA TRP A 86 6.16 7.92 4.94
C TRP A 86 7.40 8.80 4.99
N ALA A 87 7.30 10.03 5.51
CA ALA A 87 8.46 10.91 5.70
C ALA A 87 9.50 10.24 6.62
N GLY A 88 9.07 9.60 7.70
CA GLY A 88 9.93 8.80 8.57
C GLY A 88 10.64 7.68 7.80
N HIS A 89 9.90 6.90 6.99
CA HIS A 89 10.51 5.88 6.14
C HIS A 89 11.57 6.47 5.19
N GLN A 90 11.28 7.60 4.54
CA GLN A 90 12.23 8.25 3.64
C GLN A 90 13.52 8.66 4.35
N VAL A 91 13.42 9.27 5.53
CA VAL A 91 14.59 9.72 6.32
C VAL A 91 15.43 8.56 6.85
N HIS A 92 14.81 7.44 7.21
CA HIS A 92 15.51 6.32 7.86
C HIS A 92 16.01 5.24 6.90
N ILE A 93 15.43 5.11 5.71
CA ILE A 93 15.70 4.00 4.78
C ILE A 93 16.28 4.49 3.45
N TYR A 94 15.82 5.64 2.95
CA TYR A 94 16.16 6.08 1.60
C TYR A 94 17.26 7.15 1.54
N ILE A 95 17.23 8.14 2.44
CA ILE A 95 18.28 9.15 2.59
C ILE A 95 19.52 8.52 3.24
#